data_AF-A0A536EV74-F1
#
_entry.id   AF-A0A536EV74-F1
#
_cell.length_a   1.000
_cell.length_b   1.000
_cell.length_c   1.000
_cell.angle_alpha   90.00
_cell.angle_beta   90.00
_cell.angle_gamma   90.00
#
_symmetry.space_group_name_H-M   'P 1'
#
loop_
_entity.id
_entity.type
_entity.pdbx_description
1 polymer ?
#
loop_
_entity_poly.entity_id
_entity_poly.type
_entity_poly.pdbx_seq_one_letter_code
_entity_poly.pdbx_strand_id
1 'polypeptide(L)'
;MRARGAAALAALLPLAGCDSGQVKEASLPPPHIISGPLIAPSACAARAQSPDHPGEPSLAVDPTNPSQLVATWQENRSPNDLGNVVAVSHDGGSTWTRAALPSIL
;
A
#
# COMPACT_ATOMS: atom_id res chain seq x y z
N MET A 1 56.69 25.15 52.46
CA MET A 1 56.70 24.46 51.16
C MET A 1 55.26 24.19 50.75
N ARG A 2 54.91 24.60 49.52
CA ARG A 2 53.58 24.52 48.88
C ARG A 2 53.21 23.05 48.59
N ALA A 3 51.94 22.67 48.65
CA ALA A 3 51.09 22.28 47.49
C ALA A 3 50.30 21.02 47.92
N ARG A 4 49.06 20.71 47.55
CA ARG A 4 48.05 21.24 46.62
C ARG A 4 46.71 20.61 47.06
N GLY A 5 45.66 21.42 47.24
CA GLY A 5 44.31 20.89 47.38
C GLY A 5 43.82 20.39 46.03
N ALA A 6 43.41 19.12 45.96
CA ALA A 6 42.80 18.54 44.77
C ALA A 6 41.31 18.96 44.73
N ALA A 7 40.97 19.90 43.85
CA ALA A 7 39.58 20.17 43.51
C ALA A 7 39.11 19.07 42.54
N ALA A 8 38.20 18.20 42.99
CA ALA A 8 37.53 17.24 42.13
C ALA A 8 36.49 17.98 41.27
N LEU A 9 36.77 18.16 39.97
CA LEU A 9 35.75 18.55 39.01
C LEU A 9 34.80 17.36 38.79
N ALA A 10 33.57 17.47 39.29
CA ALA A 10 32.50 16.55 38.92
C ALA A 10 32.10 16.83 37.46
N ALA A 11 32.45 15.91 36.55
CA ALA A 11 31.99 15.96 35.17
C ALA A 11 30.50 15.61 35.12
N LEU A 12 29.65 16.59 34.83
CA LEU A 12 28.24 16.39 34.48
C LEU A 12 28.17 15.77 33.08
N LEU A 13 28.06 14.44 33.01
CA LEU A 13 27.72 13.73 31.78
C LEU A 13 26.26 14.04 31.43
N PRO A 14 25.95 14.64 30.26
CA PRO A 14 24.57 14.73 29.81
C PRO A 14 24.11 13.31 29.47
N LEU A 15 23.18 12.79 30.26
CA LEU A 15 22.38 11.63 29.88
C LEU A 15 21.58 12.07 28.65
N ALA A 16 22.07 11.73 27.46
CA ALA A 16 21.26 11.72 26.25
C ALA A 16 20.14 10.69 26.48
N GLY A 17 19.04 11.13 27.08
CA GLY A 17 17.84 10.33 27.18
C GLY A 17 17.37 10.02 25.77
N CYS A 18 17.21 8.74 25.45
CA CYS A 18 16.43 8.35 24.29
C CYS A 18 15.01 8.88 24.53
N ASP A 19 14.67 9.99 23.87
CA ASP A 19 13.27 10.38 23.72
C ASP A 19 12.65 9.32 22.82
N SER A 20 12.13 8.27 23.44
CA SER A 20 11.25 7.30 22.80
C SER A 20 9.91 7.98 22.55
N GLY A 21 9.92 9.05 21.74
CA GLY A 21 8.75 9.76 21.30
C GLY A 21 7.79 8.73 20.73
N GLN A 22 6.70 8.48 21.45
CA GLN A 22 5.63 7.60 21.00
C GLN A 22 5.05 8.27 19.75
N VAL A 23 5.50 7.84 18.57
CA VAL A 23 4.88 8.27 17.31
C VAL A 23 3.45 7.76 17.39
N LYS A 24 2.52 8.70 17.58
CA LYS A 24 1.10 8.41 17.63
C LYS A 24 0.70 8.02 16.20
N GLU A 25 0.72 6.72 15.94
CA GLU A 25 0.39 6.17 14.63
C GLU A 25 -1.03 6.62 14.25
N ALA A 26 -1.17 7.17 13.06
CA ALA A 26 -2.46 7.65 12.59
C ALA A 26 -3.40 6.45 12.44
N SER A 27 -4.58 6.52 13.07
CA SER A 27 -5.64 5.53 12.82
C SER A 27 -6.11 5.70 11.38
N LEU A 28 -5.73 4.76 10.52
CA LEU A 28 -6.19 4.71 9.14
C LEU A 28 -7.62 4.15 9.10
N PRO A 29 -8.45 4.61 8.14
CA PRO A 29 -9.74 3.98 7.89
C PRO A 29 -9.55 2.50 7.48
N PRO A 30 -10.59 1.67 7.62
CA PRO A 30 -10.55 0.30 7.11
C PRO A 30 -10.17 0.26 5.63
N PRO A 31 -9.41 -0.75 5.18
CA PRO A 31 -9.03 -0.88 3.78
C PRO A 31 -10.27 -1.10 2.91
N HIS A 32 -10.29 -0.45 1.75
CA HIS A 32 -11.33 -0.62 0.74
C HIS A 32 -10.95 -1.74 -0.24
N ILE A 33 -11.74 -2.80 -0.32
CA ILE A 33 -11.51 -3.90 -1.26
C ILE A 33 -11.98 -3.48 -2.66
N ILE A 34 -11.05 -3.47 -3.61
CA ILE A 34 -11.31 -3.13 -5.01
C ILE A 34 -11.27 -4.35 -5.95
N SER A 35 -10.95 -5.55 -5.47
CA SER A 35 -11.00 -6.79 -6.25
C SER A 35 -12.40 -7.41 -6.21
N GLY A 36 -12.57 -8.56 -6.89
CA GLY A 36 -13.82 -9.33 -6.87
C GLY A 36 -14.46 -9.47 -8.25
N PRO A 37 -15.74 -9.86 -8.33
CA PRO A 37 -16.35 -10.26 -9.59
C PRO A 37 -16.34 -9.14 -10.63
N LEU A 38 -15.99 -9.51 -11.87
CA LEU A 38 -15.89 -8.61 -13.00
C LEU A 38 -16.83 -9.06 -14.12
N ILE A 39 -17.43 -8.09 -14.81
CA ILE A 39 -18.09 -8.35 -16.09
C ILE A 39 -16.99 -8.48 -17.13
N ALA A 40 -16.60 -9.71 -17.42
CA ALA A 40 -15.67 -10.00 -18.49
C ALA A 40 -16.44 -10.16 -19.82
N PRO A 41 -15.82 -9.82 -20.97
CA PRO A 41 -16.36 -10.20 -22.27
C PRO A 41 -16.67 -11.70 -22.31
N SER A 42 -17.67 -12.11 -23.09
CA SER A 42 -18.15 -13.51 -23.14
C SER A 42 -17.05 -14.54 -23.40
N ALA A 43 -16.00 -14.17 -24.14
CA ALA A 43 -14.82 -14.99 -24.38
C ALA A 43 -14.03 -15.33 -23.09
N CYS A 44 -14.13 -14.51 -22.05
CA CYS A 44 -13.48 -14.68 -20.76
C CYS A 44 -14.45 -15.17 -19.67
N ALA A 45 -15.77 -15.08 -19.89
CA ALA A 45 -16.79 -15.40 -18.88
C ALA A 45 -16.77 -16.86 -18.40
N ALA A 46 -16.29 -17.80 -19.22
CA ALA A 46 -16.14 -19.21 -18.84
C ALA A 46 -15.12 -19.43 -17.70
N ARG A 47 -14.21 -18.46 -17.47
CA ARG A 47 -13.16 -18.53 -16.45
C ARG A 47 -13.50 -17.81 -15.14
N ALA A 48 -14.58 -17.04 -15.12
CA ALA A 48 -14.99 -16.24 -13.96
C ALA A 48 -15.63 -17.07 -12.82
N GLN A 49 -15.66 -18.40 -12.92
CA GLN A 49 -16.27 -19.29 -11.93
C GLN A 49 -15.31 -19.74 -10.83
N SER A 50 -14.03 -19.34 -10.89
CA SER A 50 -13.09 -19.58 -9.80
C SER A 50 -13.41 -18.69 -8.60
N PRO A 51 -13.05 -19.13 -7.37
CA PRO A 51 -13.12 -18.25 -6.21
C PRO A 51 -12.19 -17.04 -6.42
N ASP A 52 -12.62 -15.86 -5.97
CA ASP A 52 -11.87 -14.60 -6.08
C ASP A 52 -10.49 -14.74 -5.42
N HIS A 53 -9.44 -14.85 -6.24
CA HIS A 53 -8.06 -15.06 -5.82
C HIS A 53 -7.15 -13.97 -6.41
N PRO A 54 -7.25 -12.72 -5.92
CA PRO A 54 -6.42 -11.61 -6.39
C PRO A 54 -4.97 -11.78 -5.90
N GLY A 55 -4.00 -11.47 -6.76
CA GLY A 55 -2.57 -11.55 -6.45
C GLY A 55 -1.74 -10.47 -7.11
N GLU A 56 -0.53 -10.26 -6.58
CA GLU A 56 0.50 -9.38 -7.16
C GLU A 56 0.02 -7.94 -7.42
N PRO A 57 -0.56 -7.23 -6.41
CA PRO A 57 -1.12 -5.90 -6.62
C PRO A 57 -0.05 -4.83 -6.81
N SER A 58 -0.38 -3.81 -7.60
CA SER A 58 0.36 -2.56 -7.74
C SER A 58 -0.59 -1.37 -7.77
N LEU A 59 -0.16 -0.24 -7.23
CA LEU A 59 -0.91 1.02 -7.18
C LEU A 59 0.03 2.18 -7.52
N ALA A 60 -0.44 3.11 -8.34
CA ALA A 60 0.23 4.38 -8.62
C ALA A 60 -0.76 5.54 -8.52
N VAL A 61 -0.22 6.71 -8.19
CA VAL A 61 -0.94 8.00 -8.10
C VAL A 61 -0.32 8.94 -9.13
N ASP A 62 -1.14 9.70 -9.85
CA ASP A 62 -0.66 10.77 -10.72
C ASP A 62 -0.02 11.89 -9.87
N PRO A 63 1.28 12.18 -10.03
CA PRO A 63 1.97 13.18 -9.22
C PRO A 63 1.48 14.61 -9.48
N THR A 64 0.79 14.84 -10.60
CA THR A 64 0.21 16.16 -10.95
C THR A 64 -1.26 16.30 -10.52
N ASN A 65 -1.92 15.18 -10.22
CA ASN A 65 -3.31 15.15 -9.77
C ASN A 65 -3.55 13.97 -8.80
N PRO A 66 -3.43 14.19 -7.48
CA PRO A 66 -3.60 13.13 -6.47
C PRO A 66 -4.99 12.46 -6.45
N SER A 67 -5.98 13.02 -7.14
CA SER A 67 -7.29 12.37 -7.30
C SER A 67 -7.29 11.26 -8.35
N GLN A 68 -6.29 11.19 -9.23
CA GLN A 68 -6.14 10.15 -10.24
C GLN A 68 -5.23 9.02 -9.76
N LEU A 69 -5.81 7.82 -9.65
CA LEU A 69 -5.13 6.62 -9.20
C LEU A 69 -5.34 5.48 -10.21
N VAL A 70 -4.32 4.64 -10.38
CA VAL A 70 -4.40 3.40 -11.14
C VAL A 70 -3.90 2.24 -10.28
N ALA A 71 -4.69 1.17 -10.20
CA ALA A 71 -4.31 -0.07 -9.57
C ALA A 71 -4.37 -1.23 -10.57
N THR A 72 -3.53 -2.24 -10.37
CA THR A 72 -3.55 -3.47 -11.18
C THR A 72 -3.24 -4.69 -10.31
N TRP A 73 -3.84 -5.84 -10.64
CA TRP A 73 -3.59 -7.14 -9.98
C TRP A 73 -3.89 -8.29 -10.95
N GLN A 74 -3.44 -9.49 -10.61
CA GLN A 74 -3.84 -10.75 -11.26
C GLN A 74 -5.12 -11.27 -10.61
N GLU A 75 -6.14 -11.64 -11.38
CA GLU A 75 -7.42 -12.15 -10.86
C GLU A 75 -7.64 -13.64 -11.16
N ASN A 76 -8.13 -14.39 -10.17
CA ASN A 76 -8.44 -15.82 -10.27
C ASN A 76 -7.24 -16.74 -10.61
N ARG A 77 -6.07 -16.49 -10.02
CA ARG A 77 -4.82 -17.25 -10.26
C ARG A 77 -5.00 -18.77 -10.09
N SER A 78 -5.14 -19.49 -11.21
CA SER A 78 -5.22 -20.97 -11.36
C SER A 78 -6.40 -21.67 -10.65
N PRO A 79 -7.08 -22.64 -11.30
CA PRO A 79 -6.92 -23.10 -12.68
C PRO A 79 -7.63 -22.24 -13.74
N ASN A 80 -8.41 -21.23 -13.34
CA ASN A 80 -9.19 -20.37 -14.25
C ASN A 80 -8.81 -18.89 -14.14
N ASP A 81 -7.58 -18.58 -14.52
CA ASP A 81 -7.06 -17.20 -14.53
C ASP A 81 -7.89 -16.30 -15.45
N LEU A 82 -8.39 -15.19 -14.91
CA LEU A 82 -9.09 -14.13 -15.66
C LEU A 82 -8.09 -13.15 -16.30
N GLY A 83 -6.83 -13.15 -15.86
CA GLY A 83 -5.77 -12.28 -16.31
C GLY A 83 -5.60 -11.03 -15.44
N ASN A 84 -4.87 -10.05 -15.98
CA ASN A 84 -4.62 -8.78 -15.29
C ASN A 84 -5.85 -7.88 -15.33
N VAL A 85 -6.21 -7.33 -14.18
CA VAL A 85 -7.30 -6.37 -14.02
C VAL A 85 -6.70 -5.00 -13.75
N VAL A 86 -7.23 -3.97 -14.41
CA VAL A 86 -6.91 -2.58 -14.13
C VAL A 86 -8.12 -1.90 -13.50
N ALA A 87 -7.85 -1.10 -12.47
CA ALA A 87 -8.82 -0.22 -11.84
C ALA A 87 -8.34 1.23 -11.90
N VAL A 88 -9.24 2.15 -12.21
CA VAL A 88 -8.97 3.59 -12.23
C VAL A 88 -9.94 4.31 -11.29
N SER A 89 -9.41 5.26 -10.52
CA SER A 89 -10.17 6.20 -9.72
C SER A 89 -9.84 7.63 -10.13
N HIS A 90 -10.86 8.50 -10.09
CA HIS A 90 -10.74 9.93 -10.35
C HIS A 90 -11.10 10.78 -9.12
N ASP A 91 -11.34 10.14 -7.96
CA ASP A 91 -11.81 10.75 -6.72
C ASP A 91 -10.99 10.34 -5.50
N GLY A 92 -9.68 10.12 -5.70
CA GLY A 92 -8.75 9.81 -4.62
C GLY A 92 -8.89 8.39 -4.05
N GLY A 93 -9.51 7.48 -4.81
CA GLY A 93 -9.73 6.10 -4.40
C GLY A 93 -11.07 5.85 -3.70
N SER A 94 -11.99 6.82 -3.72
CA SER A 94 -13.33 6.66 -3.13
C SER A 94 -14.22 5.75 -3.99
N THR A 95 -14.12 5.86 -5.31
CA THR A 95 -14.79 4.99 -6.28
C THR A 95 -13.82 4.49 -7.35
N TRP A 96 -14.10 3.31 -7.91
CA TRP A 96 -13.23 2.63 -8.86
C TRP A 96 -14.01 2.05 -10.04
N THR A 97 -13.54 2.31 -11.25
CA THR A 97 -13.98 1.59 -12.45
C THR A 97 -12.95 0.52 -12.79
N ARG A 98 -13.39 -0.69 -13.10
CA ARG A 98 -12.52 -1.88 -13.25
C ARG A 98 -12.78 -2.60 -14.56
N ALA A 99 -11.74 -3.12 -15.17
CA ALA A 99 -11.84 -3.98 -16.35
C ALA A 99 -10.69 -4.99 -16.39
N ALA A 100 -11.00 -6.20 -16.84
CA ALA A 100 -9.96 -7.14 -17.26
C ALA A 100 -9.28 -6.60 -18.53
N LEU A 101 -7.95 -6.61 -18.55
CA LEU A 101 -7.21 -6.25 -19.75
C LEU A 101 -7.44 -7.33 -20.83
N PRO A 102 -7.75 -6.94 -22.08
CA PRO A 102 -7.87 -7.89 -23.16
C PRO A 102 -6.52 -8.57 -23.41
N SER A 103 -6.56 -9.86 -23.72
CA SER A 103 -5.38 -10.56 -24.23
C SER A 103 -4.99 -9.93 -25.58
N ILE A 104 -3.74 -9.50 -25.72
CA ILE A 104 -3.19 -9.15 -27.03
C ILE A 104 -2.76 -10.47 -27.68
N LEU A 105 -3.55 -10.97 -28.62
CA LEU A 105 -3.18 -12.02 -29.56
C LEU A 105 -3.45 -11.50 -30.97
#